data_AF-A0A3M1D085-F1
#
_entry.id   AF-A0A3M1D085-F1
#
_cell.length_a   1.000
_cell.length_b   1.000
_cell.length_c   1.000
_cell.angle_alpha   90.00
_cell.angle_beta   90.00
_cell.angle_gamma   90.00
#
_symmetry.space_group_name_H-M   'P 1'
#
loop_
_entity.id
_entity.type
_entity.pdbx_description
1 polymer ?
#
loop_
_entity_poly.entity_id
_entity_poly.type
_entity_poly.pdbx_seq_one_letter_code
_entity_poly.pdbx_strand_id
1 'polypeptide(L)'
;MLPLLLSLLSPPAHAGSFVLGVTHEFDLGQGGNWVRIFPGPEGWRITFAFDGDYHVAELVGADGSWTLVHDSIVDITHDGSLVDHAIERCPDGGFLHLASANLDSPNDSAYAHRLDPDFTIQASAPVEERVPTNAHNDMAAICSDLLQGVTFQHFGAQQVLFYPLSDDARPGTPQPINGELVMTGGALLPDPDNDRVIISAGTTGSTPGIQVGELSSSLALSDMHRLDVTSGTLRPYWPQDLLAVGDYFLLAFMVRDDSIGGDTGNVHLAILDQDLQLVESMAISHVDLSTTEGGHRPGLARSGDTLLVSWDRLNTVRLFEVQLDTEAMGIEPGSEDTGWPDGSDAGFDEDSGGGGGDEDARAGDGAGCGC
;
A
#
# COMPACT_ATOMS: atom_id res chain seq x y z
N MET A 1 -1.14 -26.34 -47.47
CA MET A 1 -0.25 -26.51 -46.30
C MET A 1 0.28 -25.14 -45.95
N LEU A 2 -0.26 -24.54 -44.89
CA LEU A 2 0.12 -23.21 -44.40
C LEU A 2 1.19 -23.43 -43.32
N PRO A 3 2.41 -22.88 -43.41
CA PRO A 3 3.40 -23.04 -42.38
C PRO A 3 3.02 -22.14 -41.20
N LEU A 4 2.74 -22.76 -40.06
CA LEU A 4 2.57 -22.11 -38.77
C LEU A 4 3.97 -21.61 -38.34
N LEU A 5 4.27 -20.33 -38.58
CA LEU A 5 5.43 -19.68 -37.99
C LEU A 5 5.16 -19.52 -36.49
N LEU A 6 5.68 -20.44 -35.68
CA LEU A 6 5.88 -20.20 -34.26
C LEU A 6 7.02 -19.18 -34.13
N SER A 7 6.69 -17.89 -34.10
CA SER A 7 7.60 -16.89 -33.54
C SER A 7 7.67 -17.15 -32.05
N LEU A 8 8.74 -17.82 -31.63
CA LEU A 8 9.19 -17.82 -30.24
C LEU A 8 9.61 -16.38 -29.92
N LEU A 9 8.64 -15.55 -29.52
CA LEU A 9 8.92 -14.31 -28.80
C LEU A 9 9.58 -14.74 -27.50
N SER A 10 10.91 -14.75 -27.50
CA SER A 10 11.65 -14.79 -26.24
C SER A 10 11.25 -13.52 -25.51
N PRO A 11 10.80 -13.59 -24.24
CA PRO A 11 10.59 -12.39 -23.46
C PRO A 11 11.87 -11.56 -23.53
N PRO A 12 11.77 -10.22 -23.62
CA PRO A 12 12.93 -9.35 -23.57
C PRO A 12 13.80 -9.78 -22.38
N ALA A 13 15.03 -10.18 -22.66
CA ALA A 13 15.99 -10.46 -21.60
C ALA A 13 16.37 -9.11 -20.99
N HIS A 14 15.71 -8.73 -19.90
CA HIS A 14 16.08 -7.56 -19.11
C HIS A 14 17.46 -7.81 -18.51
N ALA A 15 18.48 -7.16 -19.08
CA ALA A 15 19.88 -7.39 -18.75
C ALA A 15 20.44 -6.39 -17.72
N GLY A 16 19.57 -5.55 -17.12
CA GLY A 16 19.92 -4.53 -16.13
C GLY A 16 19.56 -4.95 -14.69
N SER A 17 20.16 -4.27 -13.72
CA SER A 17 19.78 -4.37 -12.29
C SER A 17 18.66 -3.38 -12.04
N PHE A 18 17.58 -3.78 -11.39
CA PHE A 18 16.49 -2.84 -11.05
C PHE A 18 16.82 -1.95 -9.85
N VAL A 19 17.72 -2.42 -8.99
CA VAL A 19 18.22 -1.68 -7.82
C VAL A 19 19.68 -1.34 -8.05
N LEU A 20 20.02 -0.05 -7.96
CA LEU A 20 21.38 0.46 -8.13
C LEU A 20 22.14 0.49 -6.80
N GLY A 21 21.42 0.62 -5.68
CA GLY A 21 22.01 0.63 -4.35
C GLY A 21 20.97 0.65 -3.23
N VAL A 22 21.40 0.20 -2.06
CA VAL A 22 20.65 0.29 -0.80
C VAL A 22 21.57 0.95 0.22
N THR A 23 21.09 1.98 0.91
CA THR A 23 21.86 2.65 1.95
C THR A 23 21.99 1.80 3.21
N HIS A 24 22.72 2.31 4.19
CA HIS A 24 22.60 1.80 5.56
C HIS A 24 21.20 2.11 6.12
N GLU A 25 20.82 1.38 7.17
CA GLU A 25 19.61 1.65 7.96
C GLU A 25 19.73 2.99 8.68
N PHE A 26 18.70 3.84 8.58
CA PHE A 26 18.59 5.04 9.38
C PHE A 26 17.75 4.78 10.63
N ASP A 27 18.31 5.13 11.79
CA ASP A 27 17.58 5.27 13.05
C ASP A 27 16.99 6.68 13.12
N LEU A 28 15.67 6.81 13.11
CA LEU A 28 15.04 8.13 13.22
C LEU A 28 14.94 8.64 14.66
N GLY A 29 15.40 7.86 15.65
CA GLY A 29 15.37 8.26 17.06
C GLY A 29 13.96 8.41 17.64
N GLN A 30 12.94 7.90 16.94
CA GLN A 30 11.54 8.00 17.31
C GLN A 30 10.97 6.61 17.62
N GLY A 31 10.30 6.51 18.77
CA GLY A 31 9.53 5.31 19.09
C GLY A 31 8.27 5.23 18.25
N GLY A 32 7.91 4.02 17.83
CA GLY A 32 6.67 3.78 17.09
C GLY A 32 6.72 2.51 16.26
N ASN A 33 5.58 2.14 15.72
CA ASN A 33 5.41 1.02 14.80
C ASN A 33 4.45 1.40 13.66
N TRP A 34 4.13 0.49 12.75
CA TRP A 34 3.20 0.76 11.62
C TRP A 34 3.62 1.98 10.78
N VAL A 35 4.91 2.04 10.48
CA VAL A 35 5.53 3.19 9.82
C VAL A 35 5.16 3.21 8.35
N ARG A 36 4.61 4.32 7.87
CA ARG A 36 4.37 4.57 6.44
C ARG A 36 4.96 5.92 6.03
N ILE A 37 5.33 6.02 4.76
CA ILE A 37 5.95 7.21 4.20
C ILE A 37 5.11 7.65 3.00
N PHE A 38 4.95 8.96 2.84
CA PHE A 38 4.19 9.52 1.75
C PHE A 38 4.97 10.69 1.13
N PRO A 39 5.39 10.60 -0.14
CA PRO A 39 5.88 11.78 -0.84
C PRO A 39 4.71 12.77 -1.02
N GLY A 40 5.05 14.05 -1.02
CA GLY A 40 4.10 15.13 -1.23
C GLY A 40 4.79 16.36 -1.85
N PRO A 41 4.00 17.36 -2.28
CA PRO A 41 4.52 18.54 -2.97
C PRO A 41 5.49 19.37 -2.12
N GLU A 42 5.33 19.32 -0.79
CA GLU A 42 6.18 20.03 0.18
C GLU A 42 7.34 19.18 0.71
N GLY A 43 7.47 17.93 0.25
CA GLY A 43 8.44 16.96 0.73
C GLY A 43 7.77 15.70 1.28
N TRP A 44 8.55 14.91 2.01
CA TRP A 44 8.10 13.62 2.53
C TRP A 44 7.41 13.79 3.88
N ARG A 45 6.31 13.05 4.05
CA ARG A 45 5.63 12.85 5.33
C ARG A 45 5.86 11.42 5.79
N ILE A 46 5.96 11.23 7.09
CA ILE A 46 6.07 9.92 7.71
C ILE A 46 5.02 9.80 8.80
N THR A 47 4.32 8.66 8.81
CA THR A 47 3.35 8.31 9.83
C THR A 47 3.83 7.13 10.65
N PHE A 48 3.43 7.07 11.90
CA PHE A 48 3.77 5.98 12.81
C PHE A 48 2.78 5.93 13.98
N ALA A 49 2.53 4.74 14.50
CA ALA A 49 1.71 4.50 15.67
C ALA A 49 2.56 4.52 16.95
N PHE A 50 2.11 5.26 17.96
CA PHE A 50 2.75 5.33 19.28
C PHE A 50 1.73 5.76 20.34
N ASP A 51 1.83 5.17 21.54
CA ASP A 51 0.97 5.46 22.70
C ASP A 51 -0.54 5.26 22.46
N GLY A 52 -0.90 4.33 21.57
CA GLY A 52 -2.30 4.05 21.23
C GLY A 52 -2.90 5.02 20.21
N ASP A 53 -2.07 5.84 19.57
CA ASP A 53 -2.47 6.84 18.58
C ASP A 53 -1.63 6.75 17.31
N TYR A 54 -2.13 7.39 16.24
CA TYR A 54 -1.42 7.55 14.97
C TYR A 54 -0.89 8.97 14.82
N HIS A 55 0.38 9.10 14.45
CA HIS A 55 1.08 10.38 14.36
C HIS A 55 1.58 10.59 12.93
N VAL A 56 1.77 11.86 12.55
CA VAL A 56 2.47 12.28 11.33
C VAL A 56 3.56 13.29 11.66
N ALA A 57 4.64 13.27 10.89
CA ALA A 57 5.70 14.27 10.97
C ALA A 57 6.32 14.53 9.59
N GLU A 58 7.12 15.59 9.48
CA GLU A 58 7.97 15.82 8.33
C GLU A 58 9.20 14.92 8.36
N LEU A 59 9.52 14.36 7.18
CA LEU A 59 10.74 13.61 6.92
C LEU A 59 11.60 14.42 5.93
N VAL A 60 12.81 14.78 6.34
CA VAL A 60 13.72 15.58 5.51
C VAL A 60 15.01 14.83 5.26
N GLY A 61 15.55 14.96 4.04
CA GLY A 61 16.77 14.28 3.63
C GLY A 61 16.81 14.06 2.13
N ALA A 62 17.98 13.63 1.68
CA ALA A 62 18.27 13.08 0.37
C ALA A 62 19.63 12.38 0.43
N ASP A 63 19.93 11.51 -0.53
CA ASP A 63 21.25 10.91 -0.74
C ASP A 63 21.83 10.27 0.55
N GLY A 64 20.98 9.56 1.29
CA GLY A 64 21.34 8.85 2.50
C GLY A 64 21.57 9.72 3.73
N SER A 65 20.77 10.78 3.91
CA SER A 65 20.84 11.69 5.07
C SER A 65 19.49 11.99 5.75
N TRP A 66 18.60 11.01 5.78
CA TRP A 66 17.24 11.17 6.31
C TRP A 66 17.17 11.46 7.80
N THR A 67 16.27 12.36 8.18
CA THR A 67 16.00 12.75 9.57
C THR A 67 14.53 13.10 9.76
N LEU A 68 13.96 12.68 10.89
CA LEU A 68 12.63 13.08 11.34
C LEU A 68 12.67 14.49 11.95
N VAL A 69 11.77 15.38 11.55
CA VAL A 69 11.62 16.70 12.19
C VAL A 69 10.74 16.55 13.43
N HIS A 70 11.33 16.28 14.59
CA HIS A 70 10.57 16.00 15.82
C HIS A 70 9.58 17.10 16.24
N ASP A 71 9.91 18.37 16.01
CA ASP A 71 9.03 19.50 16.34
C ASP A 71 7.76 19.56 15.46
N SER A 72 7.67 18.74 14.42
CA SER A 72 6.52 18.63 13.51
C SER A 72 5.59 17.46 13.81
N ILE A 73 5.87 16.67 14.86
CA ILE A 73 5.04 15.51 15.20
C ILE A 73 3.66 15.99 15.64
N VAL A 74 2.62 15.51 14.95
CA VAL A 74 1.21 15.76 15.24
C VAL A 74 0.50 14.43 15.45
N ASP A 75 -0.22 14.32 16.56
CA ASP A 75 -1.17 13.23 16.82
C ASP A 75 -2.44 13.46 15.98
N ILE A 76 -2.79 12.48 15.15
CA ILE A 76 -3.92 12.53 14.22
C ILE A 76 -5.20 12.04 14.89
N THR A 77 -5.12 11.02 15.72
CA THR A 77 -6.29 10.24 16.15
C THR A 77 -6.84 10.64 17.51
N HIS A 78 -5.99 11.02 18.46
CA HIS A 78 -6.38 11.42 19.82
C HIS A 78 -7.31 10.42 20.55
N ASP A 79 -7.17 9.12 20.29
CA ASP A 79 -7.99 8.04 20.84
C ASP A 79 -7.29 7.36 22.04
N GLY A 80 -5.99 7.09 21.92
CA GLY A 80 -5.16 6.46 22.95
C GLY A 80 -5.42 4.96 23.18
N SER A 81 -6.22 4.30 22.33
CA SER A 81 -6.54 2.87 22.46
C SER A 81 -6.36 2.04 21.19
N LEU A 82 -5.83 2.66 20.13
CA LEU A 82 -5.57 2.00 18.86
C LEU A 82 -4.36 1.06 18.94
N VAL A 83 -4.37 -0.01 18.15
CA VAL A 83 -3.37 -1.09 18.24
C VAL A 83 -2.63 -1.30 16.94
N ASP A 84 -3.36 -1.72 15.90
CA ASP A 84 -2.80 -1.96 14.57
C ASP A 84 -3.37 -1.00 13.54
N HIS A 85 -2.59 -0.66 12.53
CA HIS A 85 -2.90 0.45 11.62
C HIS A 85 -2.65 0.07 10.17
N ALA A 86 -3.48 0.57 9.27
CA ALA A 86 -3.20 0.59 7.82
C ALA A 86 -3.61 1.95 7.30
N ILE A 87 -2.83 2.55 6.39
CA ILE A 87 -3.15 3.86 5.82
C ILE A 87 -2.79 3.86 4.35
N GLU A 88 -3.75 4.28 3.53
CA GLU A 88 -3.59 4.37 2.08
C GLU A 88 -3.92 5.78 1.61
N ARG A 89 -3.16 6.27 0.64
CA ARG A 89 -3.50 7.52 -0.06
C ARG A 89 -4.69 7.27 -0.98
N CYS A 90 -5.56 8.27 -1.09
CA CYS A 90 -6.77 8.22 -1.90
C CYS A 90 -6.63 9.07 -3.19
N PRO A 91 -7.46 8.81 -4.22
CA PRO A 91 -7.44 9.58 -5.48
C PRO A 91 -7.68 11.08 -5.30
N ASP A 92 -8.39 11.47 -4.25
CA ASP A 92 -8.67 12.86 -3.88
C ASP A 92 -7.47 13.58 -3.23
N GLY A 93 -6.33 12.90 -3.10
CA GLY A 93 -5.12 13.38 -2.43
C GLY A 93 -5.13 13.24 -0.91
N GLY A 94 -6.27 12.89 -0.31
CA GLY A 94 -6.40 12.58 1.11
C GLY A 94 -5.95 11.15 1.43
N PHE A 95 -6.38 10.66 2.59
CA PHE A 95 -6.02 9.32 3.05
C PHE A 95 -7.19 8.57 3.68
N LEU A 96 -7.15 7.26 3.54
CA LEU A 96 -7.98 6.32 4.28
C LEU A 96 -7.10 5.63 5.33
N HIS A 97 -7.33 5.96 6.59
CA HIS A 97 -6.64 5.35 7.73
C HIS A 97 -7.57 4.38 8.46
N LEU A 98 -7.10 3.16 8.69
CA LEU A 98 -7.76 2.09 9.43
C LEU A 98 -6.98 1.83 10.70
N ALA A 99 -7.70 1.60 11.79
CA ALA A 99 -7.09 1.22 13.07
C ALA A 99 -7.90 0.14 13.77
N SER A 100 -7.22 -0.83 14.39
CA SER A 100 -7.85 -1.77 15.32
C SER A 100 -7.85 -1.23 16.75
N ALA A 101 -8.74 -1.76 17.59
CA ALA A 101 -8.78 -1.43 19.02
C ALA A 101 -9.17 -2.65 19.87
N ASN A 102 -8.96 -2.49 21.18
CA ASN A 102 -9.32 -3.48 22.21
C ASN A 102 -10.47 -2.96 23.08
N LEU A 103 -11.71 -3.27 22.74
CA LEU A 103 -12.84 -2.86 23.59
C LEU A 103 -13.09 -3.88 24.71
N ASP A 104 -13.33 -5.15 24.35
CA ASP A 104 -13.58 -6.23 25.32
C ASP A 104 -12.48 -7.32 25.26
N SER A 105 -11.84 -7.49 24.10
CA SER A 105 -10.81 -8.50 23.83
C SER A 105 -9.79 -7.99 22.80
N PRO A 106 -8.61 -8.65 22.68
CA PRO A 106 -7.58 -8.22 21.73
C PRO A 106 -8.09 -8.16 20.28
N ASN A 107 -7.88 -7.02 19.62
CA ASN A 107 -8.25 -6.73 18.23
C ASN A 107 -9.69 -7.11 17.90
N ASP A 108 -10.64 -6.75 18.75
CA ASP A 108 -12.06 -7.07 18.55
C ASP A 108 -12.85 -5.96 17.87
N SER A 109 -12.20 -4.84 17.55
CA SER A 109 -12.85 -3.67 16.96
C SER A 109 -11.94 -3.04 15.92
N ALA A 110 -12.54 -2.36 14.93
CA ALA A 110 -11.86 -1.63 13.89
C ALA A 110 -12.58 -0.31 13.57
N TYR A 111 -11.81 0.73 13.29
CA TYR A 111 -12.25 2.07 12.97
C TYR A 111 -11.66 2.51 11.63
N ALA A 112 -12.43 3.31 10.89
CA ALA A 112 -12.00 3.95 9.66
C ALA A 112 -12.04 5.47 9.84
N HIS A 113 -11.01 6.13 9.33
CA HIS A 113 -10.82 7.57 9.33
C HIS A 113 -10.52 8.05 7.91
N ARG A 114 -11.23 9.09 7.48
CA ARG A 114 -10.89 9.85 6.27
C ARG A 114 -10.11 11.07 6.68
N LEU A 115 -8.92 11.21 6.12
CA LEU A 115 -8.03 12.34 6.34
C LEU A 115 -7.96 13.17 5.07
N ASP A 116 -7.85 14.49 5.22
CA ASP A 116 -7.48 15.37 4.11
C ASP A 116 -5.95 15.28 3.81
N PRO A 117 -5.43 15.96 2.77
CA PRO A 117 -4.01 15.94 2.45
C PRO A 117 -3.08 16.44 3.57
N ASP A 118 -3.62 17.21 4.52
CA ASP A 118 -2.90 17.73 5.70
C ASP A 118 -3.05 16.80 6.93
N PHE A 119 -3.53 15.58 6.72
CA PHE A 119 -3.76 14.56 7.76
C PHE A 119 -4.81 14.96 8.82
N THR A 120 -5.72 15.88 8.50
CA THR A 120 -6.83 16.23 9.40
C THR A 120 -8.02 15.31 9.16
N ILE A 121 -8.55 14.70 10.23
CA ILE A 121 -9.75 13.85 10.18
C ILE A 121 -10.96 14.65 9.70
N GLN A 122 -11.51 14.24 8.56
CA GLN A 122 -12.75 14.73 7.96
C GLN A 122 -13.97 13.89 8.38
N ALA A 123 -13.78 12.57 8.51
CA ALA A 123 -14.81 11.64 8.92
C ALA A 123 -14.21 10.45 9.67
N SER A 124 -14.97 9.90 10.61
CA SER A 124 -14.60 8.69 11.35
C SER A 124 -15.84 7.83 11.56
N ALA A 125 -15.70 6.52 11.44
CA ALA A 125 -16.76 5.57 11.77
C ALA A 125 -16.18 4.24 12.28
N PRO A 126 -16.88 3.54 13.19
CA PRO A 126 -16.57 2.14 13.45
C PRO A 126 -16.86 1.31 12.20
N VAL A 127 -15.91 0.46 11.82
CA VAL A 127 -16.11 -0.59 10.81
C VAL A 127 -16.82 -1.77 11.47
N GLU A 128 -16.28 -2.24 12.60
CA GLU A 128 -16.85 -3.25 13.48
C GLU A 128 -16.45 -2.98 14.93
N GLU A 129 -17.30 -3.34 15.89
CA GLU A 129 -16.98 -3.25 17.32
C GLU A 129 -17.36 -4.54 18.05
N ARG A 130 -16.48 -5.03 18.92
CA ARG A 130 -16.68 -6.22 19.77
C ARG A 130 -17.01 -7.49 18.96
N VAL A 131 -16.32 -7.66 17.83
CA VAL A 131 -16.42 -8.82 16.95
C VAL A 131 -15.12 -9.64 17.06
N PRO A 132 -14.96 -10.51 18.08
CA PRO A 132 -13.72 -11.28 18.29
C PRO A 132 -13.53 -12.40 17.27
N THR A 133 -14.48 -12.60 16.35
CA THR A 133 -14.40 -13.61 15.30
C THR A 133 -13.66 -13.13 14.06
N ASN A 134 -13.32 -11.84 13.96
CA ASN A 134 -12.54 -11.28 12.86
C ASN A 134 -11.17 -10.85 13.37
N ALA A 135 -10.14 -11.06 12.56
CA ALA A 135 -8.79 -10.56 12.78
C ALA A 135 -8.74 -9.11 12.30
N HIS A 136 -8.87 -8.16 13.24
CA HIS A 136 -8.69 -6.74 12.93
C HIS A 136 -7.22 -6.30 12.97
N ASN A 137 -6.30 -7.19 13.34
CA ASN A 137 -4.87 -6.96 13.14
C ASN A 137 -4.48 -7.16 11.67
N ASP A 138 -3.39 -6.52 11.26
CA ASP A 138 -2.73 -6.76 9.96
C ASP A 138 -3.64 -6.57 8.75
N MET A 139 -4.49 -5.55 8.85
CA MET A 139 -5.46 -5.15 7.84
C MET A 139 -4.75 -4.77 6.53
N ALA A 140 -5.31 -5.19 5.39
CA ALA A 140 -4.96 -4.63 4.10
C ALA A 140 -6.06 -3.67 3.67
N ALA A 141 -5.71 -2.39 3.53
CA ALA A 141 -6.60 -1.32 3.09
C ALA A 141 -6.39 -1.04 1.59
N ILE A 142 -7.38 -0.42 0.97
CA ILE A 142 -7.30 0.12 -0.39
C ILE A 142 -8.12 1.39 -0.48
N CYS A 143 -7.60 2.40 -1.16
CA CYS A 143 -8.32 3.61 -1.49
C CYS A 143 -8.10 3.98 -2.96
N SER A 144 -9.07 3.69 -3.82
CA SER A 144 -8.99 3.91 -5.26
C SER A 144 -10.37 4.13 -5.86
N ASP A 145 -10.42 4.57 -7.11
CA ASP A 145 -11.69 4.66 -7.86
C ASP A 145 -12.30 3.29 -8.16
N LEU A 146 -11.49 2.22 -8.16
CA LEU A 146 -11.95 0.84 -8.37
C LEU A 146 -12.59 0.26 -7.11
N LEU A 147 -11.89 0.36 -5.99
CA LEU A 147 -12.27 -0.18 -4.69
C LEU A 147 -11.79 0.74 -3.57
N GLN A 148 -12.64 0.88 -2.55
CA GLN A 148 -12.33 1.58 -1.31
C GLN A 148 -12.81 0.74 -0.13
N GLY A 149 -11.89 0.36 0.75
CA GLY A 149 -12.24 -0.44 1.91
C GLY A 149 -11.07 -1.14 2.58
N VAL A 150 -11.39 -2.18 3.35
CA VAL A 150 -10.44 -2.95 4.14
C VAL A 150 -10.78 -4.43 4.14
N THR A 151 -9.77 -5.28 4.27
CA THR A 151 -9.94 -6.74 4.38
C THR A 151 -9.61 -7.27 5.77
N PHE A 152 -10.44 -8.19 6.26
CA PHE A 152 -10.22 -8.92 7.52
C PHE A 152 -10.26 -10.43 7.29
N GLN A 153 -9.39 -11.16 7.98
CA GLN A 153 -9.46 -12.62 8.05
C GLN A 153 -10.52 -13.02 9.09
N HIS A 154 -11.49 -13.84 8.72
CA HIS A 154 -12.39 -14.46 9.70
C HIS A 154 -11.64 -15.57 10.46
N PHE A 155 -11.64 -15.54 11.78
CA PHE A 155 -11.03 -16.61 12.56
C PHE A 155 -11.83 -17.90 12.43
N GLY A 156 -11.14 -19.02 12.21
CA GLY A 156 -11.75 -20.35 12.15
C GLY A 156 -12.48 -20.69 10.85
N ALA A 157 -12.75 -19.71 9.98
CA ALA A 157 -13.09 -19.93 8.58
C ALA A 157 -11.89 -19.50 7.72
N GLN A 158 -11.48 -20.31 6.74
CA GLN A 158 -10.49 -19.88 5.74
C GLN A 158 -11.16 -18.91 4.75
N GLN A 159 -11.63 -17.77 5.25
CA GLN A 159 -12.37 -16.77 4.50
C GLN A 159 -11.86 -15.37 4.86
N VAL A 160 -11.55 -14.59 3.83
CA VAL A 160 -11.28 -13.16 3.93
C VAL A 160 -12.54 -12.39 3.55
N LEU A 161 -12.89 -11.39 4.35
CA LEU A 161 -14.02 -10.50 4.14
C LEU A 161 -13.48 -9.12 3.75
N PHE A 162 -14.06 -8.51 2.71
CA PHE A 162 -13.86 -7.12 2.35
C PHE A 162 -15.01 -6.27 2.88
N TYR A 163 -14.67 -5.19 3.57
CA TYR A 163 -15.61 -4.19 4.07
C TYR A 163 -15.50 -2.96 3.17
N PRO A 164 -16.45 -2.76 2.22
CA PRO A 164 -16.46 -1.56 1.41
C PRO A 164 -16.71 -0.34 2.30
N LEU A 165 -15.99 0.75 2.07
CA LEU A 165 -16.12 1.99 2.83
C LEU A 165 -16.54 3.13 1.91
N SER A 166 -17.51 3.94 2.34
CA SER A 166 -17.87 5.19 1.66
C SER A 166 -16.87 6.31 1.95
N ASP A 167 -16.98 7.42 1.21
CA ASP A 167 -16.11 8.60 1.33
C ASP A 167 -16.23 9.32 2.68
N ASP A 168 -17.24 8.97 3.49
CA ASP A 168 -17.40 9.40 4.89
C ASP A 168 -16.99 8.31 5.90
N ALA A 169 -16.12 7.37 5.49
CA ALA A 169 -15.60 6.24 6.25
C ALA A 169 -16.63 5.20 6.73
N ARG A 170 -17.89 5.27 6.30
CA ARG A 170 -18.91 4.34 6.80
C ARG A 170 -18.82 2.96 6.11
N PRO A 171 -18.95 1.86 6.88
CA PRO A 171 -18.94 0.53 6.30
C PRO A 171 -20.24 0.21 5.57
N GLY A 172 -20.09 -0.38 4.38
CA GLY A 172 -21.15 -1.08 3.66
C GLY A 172 -21.34 -2.51 4.16
N THR A 173 -22.06 -3.32 3.38
CA THR A 173 -22.22 -4.75 3.70
C THR A 173 -20.93 -5.51 3.39
N PRO A 174 -20.37 -6.29 4.33
CA PRO A 174 -19.16 -7.07 4.07
C PRO A 174 -19.39 -8.12 2.99
N GLN A 175 -18.36 -8.32 2.16
CA GLN A 175 -18.39 -9.21 1.00
C GLN A 175 -17.25 -10.22 1.11
N PRO A 176 -17.49 -11.52 0.91
CA PRO A 176 -16.40 -12.49 0.90
C PRO A 176 -15.55 -12.30 -0.35
N ILE A 177 -14.23 -12.38 -0.19
CA ILE A 177 -13.34 -12.59 -1.34
C ILE A 177 -13.56 -14.02 -1.83
N ASN A 178 -13.99 -14.16 -3.09
CA ASN A 178 -14.34 -15.46 -3.64
C ASN A 178 -13.08 -16.17 -4.15
N GLY A 179 -12.52 -17.05 -3.30
CA GLY A 179 -11.33 -17.84 -3.61
C GLY A 179 -10.75 -18.52 -2.37
N GLU A 180 -9.75 -19.38 -2.55
CA GLU A 180 -8.96 -19.91 -1.44
C GLU A 180 -7.87 -18.90 -1.06
N LEU A 181 -8.19 -18.03 -0.10
CA LEU A 181 -7.27 -17.03 0.43
C LEU A 181 -7.26 -17.11 1.96
N VAL A 182 -6.05 -17.19 2.52
CA VAL A 182 -5.81 -17.02 3.96
C VAL A 182 -4.78 -15.92 4.09
N MET A 183 -5.07 -14.91 4.91
CA MET A 183 -4.26 -13.72 5.01
C MET A 183 -3.72 -13.53 6.43
N THR A 184 -2.41 -13.58 6.58
CA THR A 184 -1.67 -13.15 7.77
C THR A 184 -0.76 -11.99 7.35
N GLY A 185 -1.34 -10.79 7.33
CA GLY A 185 -0.83 -9.64 6.61
C GLY A 185 -1.09 -9.72 5.11
N GLY A 186 -1.29 -8.55 4.50
CA GLY A 186 -1.47 -8.39 3.07
C GLY A 186 -1.32 -6.94 2.65
N ALA A 187 -1.37 -6.74 1.34
CA ALA A 187 -1.47 -5.44 0.70
C ALA A 187 -2.38 -5.54 -0.51
N LEU A 188 -3.06 -4.44 -0.84
CA LEU A 188 -3.92 -4.29 -1.99
C LEU A 188 -3.42 -3.10 -2.81
N LEU A 189 -3.22 -3.30 -4.10
CA LEU A 189 -2.77 -2.25 -5.02
C LEU A 189 -3.76 -2.13 -6.18
N PRO A 190 -4.42 -0.99 -6.39
CA PRO A 190 -5.23 -0.78 -7.58
C PRO A 190 -4.34 -0.78 -8.85
N ASP A 191 -4.82 -1.45 -9.89
CA ASP A 191 -4.24 -1.41 -11.25
C ASP A 191 -5.35 -0.98 -12.23
N PRO A 192 -5.60 0.34 -12.33
CA PRO A 192 -6.69 0.89 -13.11
C PRO A 192 -6.56 0.62 -14.61
N ASP A 193 -5.33 0.52 -15.12
CA ASP A 193 -5.06 0.26 -16.54
C ASP A 193 -5.56 -1.12 -16.99
N ASN A 194 -5.61 -2.07 -16.03
CA ASN A 194 -6.04 -3.44 -16.27
C ASN A 194 -7.40 -3.78 -15.60
N ASP A 195 -8.10 -2.79 -15.02
CA ASP A 195 -9.37 -2.97 -14.27
C ASP A 195 -9.28 -4.11 -13.23
N ARG A 196 -8.16 -4.17 -12.50
CA ARG A 196 -7.89 -5.19 -11.48
C ARG A 196 -7.32 -4.56 -10.21
N VAL A 197 -7.32 -5.34 -9.14
CA VAL A 197 -6.59 -5.05 -7.91
C VAL A 197 -5.61 -6.18 -7.66
N ILE A 198 -4.34 -5.85 -7.47
CA ILE A 198 -3.32 -6.82 -7.10
C ILE A 198 -3.42 -7.03 -5.59
N ILE A 199 -3.46 -8.28 -5.18
CA ILE A 199 -3.43 -8.66 -3.76
C ILE A 199 -2.17 -9.43 -3.46
N SER A 200 -1.52 -9.11 -2.34
CA SER A 200 -0.51 -9.96 -1.72
C SER A 200 -1.01 -10.44 -0.36
N ALA A 201 -0.73 -11.69 -0.02
CA ALA A 201 -1.13 -12.27 1.25
C ALA A 201 -0.05 -13.20 1.82
N GLY A 202 0.18 -13.08 3.12
CA GLY A 202 0.95 -14.04 3.89
C GLY A 202 0.09 -15.28 4.18
N THR A 203 0.63 -16.46 3.94
CA THR A 203 -0.03 -17.74 4.22
C THR A 203 0.66 -18.49 5.35
N THR A 204 -0.14 -19.21 6.13
CA THR A 204 0.32 -20.07 7.23
C THR A 204 -0.11 -21.53 6.99
N GLY A 205 0.28 -22.44 7.90
CA GLY A 205 -0.12 -23.84 7.83
C GLY A 205 0.80 -24.71 6.98
N SER A 206 0.24 -25.60 6.17
CA SER A 206 0.99 -26.63 5.42
C SER A 206 1.79 -26.09 4.23
N THR A 207 1.46 -24.89 3.75
CA THR A 207 2.09 -24.25 2.59
C THR A 207 2.39 -22.79 2.91
N PRO A 208 3.18 -22.49 3.96
CA PRO A 208 3.33 -21.13 4.44
C PRO A 208 4.27 -20.34 3.54
N GLY A 209 4.00 -19.07 3.29
CA GLY A 209 4.79 -18.25 2.36
C GLY A 209 4.02 -17.02 1.91
N ILE A 210 4.45 -16.40 0.80
CA ILE A 210 3.76 -15.26 0.20
C ILE A 210 3.05 -15.73 -1.06
N GLN A 211 1.81 -15.27 -1.21
CA GLN A 211 1.08 -15.40 -2.45
C GLN A 211 0.73 -14.03 -2.99
N VAL A 212 0.69 -13.91 -4.31
CA VAL A 212 0.20 -12.75 -5.03
C VAL A 212 -0.82 -13.20 -6.06
N GLY A 213 -1.77 -12.35 -6.38
CA GLY A 213 -2.73 -12.62 -7.44
C GLY A 213 -3.60 -11.41 -7.68
N GLU A 214 -4.73 -11.66 -8.34
CA GLU A 214 -5.57 -10.61 -8.85
C GLU A 214 -6.99 -10.70 -8.31
N LEU A 215 -7.56 -9.54 -8.01
CA LEU A 215 -8.94 -9.37 -7.65
C LEU A 215 -9.62 -8.54 -8.74
N SER A 216 -10.72 -9.05 -9.28
CA SER A 216 -11.65 -8.21 -10.02
C SER A 216 -12.30 -7.18 -9.09
N SER A 217 -12.88 -6.13 -9.68
CA SER A 217 -13.77 -5.18 -8.98
C SER A 217 -14.97 -5.84 -8.27
N SER A 218 -15.30 -7.09 -8.64
CA SER A 218 -16.33 -7.91 -7.99
C SER A 218 -15.82 -8.81 -6.85
N LEU A 219 -14.55 -8.66 -6.47
CA LEU A 219 -13.85 -9.45 -5.45
C LEU A 219 -13.75 -10.95 -5.78
N ALA A 220 -13.91 -11.32 -7.05
CA ALA A 220 -13.51 -12.63 -7.54
C ALA A 220 -11.99 -12.67 -7.67
N LEU A 221 -11.38 -13.66 -7.02
CA LEU A 221 -9.95 -13.89 -7.06
C LEU A 221 -9.58 -14.70 -8.31
N SER A 222 -8.71 -14.15 -9.15
CA SER A 222 -8.07 -14.83 -10.26
C SER A 222 -6.59 -15.09 -9.97
N ASP A 223 -6.10 -16.22 -10.49
CA ASP A 223 -4.68 -16.53 -10.66
C ASP A 223 -3.78 -16.14 -9.46
N MET A 224 -3.97 -16.85 -8.34
CA MET A 224 -3.07 -16.78 -7.19
C MET A 224 -1.84 -17.64 -7.42
N HIS A 225 -0.67 -17.01 -7.32
CA HIS A 225 0.62 -17.66 -7.42
C HIS A 225 1.42 -17.48 -6.14
N ARG A 226 2.18 -18.52 -5.80
CA ARG A 226 3.11 -18.47 -4.69
C ARG A 226 4.44 -17.90 -5.17
N LEU A 227 5.01 -16.99 -4.38
CA LEU A 227 6.32 -16.42 -4.67
C LEU A 227 7.45 -17.24 -4.02
N ASP A 228 8.42 -17.66 -4.83
CA ASP A 228 9.64 -18.34 -4.38
C ASP A 228 10.75 -17.33 -4.07
N VAL A 229 10.52 -16.50 -3.04
CA VAL A 229 11.38 -15.34 -2.68
C VAL A 229 12.52 -15.66 -1.71
N THR A 230 12.61 -16.89 -1.22
CA THR A 230 13.66 -17.29 -0.27
C THR A 230 14.20 -18.66 -0.64
N SER A 231 15.43 -18.93 -0.22
CA SER A 231 16.05 -20.25 -0.34
C SER A 231 16.28 -20.86 1.05
N GLY A 232 16.27 -22.18 1.12
CA GLY A 232 16.58 -22.91 2.35
C GLY A 232 15.42 -22.98 3.34
N THR A 233 15.73 -22.79 4.62
CA THR A 233 14.81 -22.96 5.75
C THR A 233 14.14 -21.67 6.22
N LEU A 234 14.49 -20.54 5.61
CA LEU A 234 13.86 -19.27 5.94
C LEU A 234 12.45 -19.22 5.37
N ARG A 235 11.54 -18.61 6.13
CA ARG A 235 10.13 -18.49 5.75
C ARG A 235 9.81 -17.03 5.41
N PRO A 236 9.34 -16.74 4.18
CA PRO A 236 8.79 -15.44 3.86
C PRO A 236 7.38 -15.33 4.44
N TYR A 237 7.04 -14.17 4.97
CA TYR A 237 5.77 -13.91 5.63
C TYR A 237 5.46 -12.41 5.63
N TRP A 238 4.21 -12.10 5.96
CA TRP A 238 3.76 -10.74 6.25
C TRP A 238 4.12 -9.73 5.13
N PRO A 239 3.60 -9.93 3.91
CA PRO A 239 3.60 -8.86 2.92
C PRO A 239 2.73 -7.72 3.46
N GLN A 240 3.19 -6.48 3.26
CA GLN A 240 2.59 -5.32 3.93
C GLN A 240 2.43 -4.11 3.04
N ASP A 241 3.14 -4.06 1.91
CA ASP A 241 3.02 -2.94 0.99
C ASP A 241 3.37 -3.37 -0.43
N LEU A 242 2.64 -2.82 -1.40
CA LEU A 242 2.75 -3.07 -2.83
C LEU A 242 2.78 -1.72 -3.55
N LEU A 243 3.71 -1.58 -4.49
CA LEU A 243 3.87 -0.34 -5.24
C LEU A 243 4.08 -0.62 -6.72
N ALA A 244 3.32 0.03 -7.61
CA ALA A 244 3.58 0.02 -9.04
C ALA A 244 4.75 0.97 -9.37
N VAL A 245 5.70 0.53 -10.18
CA VAL A 245 6.84 1.32 -10.64
C VAL A 245 7.14 0.98 -12.10
N GLY A 246 6.70 1.85 -13.02
CA GLY A 246 6.78 1.61 -14.46
C GLY A 246 6.07 0.31 -14.83
N ASP A 247 6.78 -0.58 -15.52
CA ASP A 247 6.29 -1.88 -15.97
C ASP A 247 6.36 -2.97 -14.88
N TYR A 248 6.61 -2.63 -13.62
CA TYR A 248 6.86 -3.60 -12.54
C TYR A 248 6.06 -3.29 -11.27
N PHE A 249 5.99 -4.29 -10.39
CA PHE A 249 5.48 -4.13 -9.04
C PHE A 249 6.56 -4.44 -8.02
N LEU A 250 6.65 -3.61 -6.98
CA LEU A 250 7.52 -3.80 -5.84
C LEU A 250 6.68 -4.32 -4.67
N LEU A 251 7.17 -5.34 -3.98
CA LEU A 251 6.55 -5.93 -2.82
C LEU A 251 7.51 -5.91 -1.63
N ALA A 252 7.10 -5.29 -0.53
CA ALA A 252 7.82 -5.36 0.74
C ALA A 252 7.24 -6.45 1.65
N PHE A 253 8.14 -7.25 2.21
CA PHE A 253 7.76 -8.37 3.07
C PHE A 253 8.84 -8.73 4.07
N MET A 254 8.51 -9.63 4.99
CA MET A 254 9.40 -10.11 6.03
C MET A 254 9.90 -11.52 5.75
N VAL A 255 11.12 -11.84 6.18
CA VAL A 255 11.69 -13.20 6.15
C VAL A 255 12.24 -13.54 7.52
N ARG A 256 11.87 -14.71 8.05
CA ARG A 256 12.34 -15.17 9.37
C ARG A 256 12.88 -16.60 9.36
N ASP A 257 13.65 -16.89 10.41
CA ASP A 257 13.97 -18.26 10.81
C ASP A 257 12.92 -18.74 11.83
N ASP A 258 12.11 -19.72 11.45
CA ASP A 258 11.05 -20.24 12.32
C ASP A 258 11.57 -20.95 13.59
N SER A 259 12.88 -21.23 13.69
CA SER A 259 13.47 -21.85 14.89
C SER A 259 13.55 -20.92 16.10
N ILE A 260 13.32 -19.62 15.91
CA ILE A 260 13.65 -18.57 16.89
C ILE A 260 12.40 -18.01 17.57
N GLY A 261 11.23 -18.33 17.01
CA GLY A 261 9.95 -17.88 17.53
C GLY A 261 9.74 -16.37 17.40
N GLY A 262 8.53 -15.91 17.69
CA GLY A 262 8.14 -14.51 17.54
C GLY A 262 7.96 -14.08 16.08
N ASP A 263 7.51 -12.84 15.91
CA ASP A 263 7.23 -12.28 14.60
C ASP A 263 8.34 -11.38 14.07
N THR A 264 9.59 -11.71 14.40
CA THR A 264 10.76 -10.91 14.05
C THR A 264 11.44 -11.46 12.80
N GLY A 265 11.87 -10.59 11.89
CA GLY A 265 12.62 -11.00 10.70
C GLY A 265 13.43 -9.88 10.04
N ASN A 266 13.94 -10.21 8.85
CA ASN A 266 14.53 -9.24 7.94
C ASN A 266 13.49 -8.74 6.94
N VAL A 267 13.55 -7.45 6.62
CA VAL A 267 12.84 -6.84 5.50
C VAL A 267 13.49 -7.26 4.20
N HIS A 268 12.65 -7.67 3.26
CA HIS A 268 13.02 -8.00 1.90
C HIS A 268 12.18 -7.18 0.92
N LEU A 269 12.74 -6.99 -0.27
CA LEU A 269 12.07 -6.41 -1.43
C LEU A 269 12.00 -7.47 -2.52
N ALA A 270 10.83 -7.61 -3.16
CA ALA A 270 10.65 -8.39 -4.38
C ALA A 270 10.20 -7.46 -5.50
N ILE A 271 10.63 -7.78 -6.72
CA ILE A 271 10.24 -7.11 -7.96
C ILE A 271 9.51 -8.13 -8.80
N LEU A 272 8.29 -7.79 -9.21
CA LEU A 272 7.40 -8.62 -9.99
C LEU A 272 7.16 -7.97 -11.35
N ASP A 273 6.99 -8.77 -12.39
CA ASP A 273 6.54 -8.29 -13.70
C ASP A 273 5.02 -8.12 -13.75
N GLN A 274 4.50 -7.72 -14.92
CA GLN A 274 3.07 -7.51 -15.17
C GLN A 274 2.20 -8.77 -15.02
N ASP A 275 2.81 -9.95 -15.14
CA ASP A 275 2.19 -11.27 -14.94
C ASP A 275 2.38 -11.77 -13.48
N LEU A 276 2.79 -10.87 -12.58
CA LEU A 276 3.06 -11.11 -11.16
C LEU A 276 4.12 -12.19 -10.91
N GLN A 277 5.00 -12.45 -11.88
CA GLN A 277 6.11 -13.38 -11.71
C GLN A 277 7.29 -12.70 -11.04
N LEU A 278 7.99 -13.45 -10.18
CA LEU A 278 9.17 -12.95 -9.50
C LEU A 278 10.33 -12.73 -10.48
N VAL A 279 10.79 -11.48 -10.59
CA VAL A 279 11.94 -11.09 -11.40
C VAL A 279 13.20 -11.05 -10.55
N GLU A 280 13.14 -10.37 -9.41
CA GLU A 280 14.26 -10.17 -8.49
C GLU A 280 13.77 -10.16 -7.04
N SER A 281 14.58 -10.64 -6.10
CA SER A 281 14.35 -10.41 -4.67
C SER A 281 15.66 -10.26 -3.92
N MET A 282 15.66 -9.38 -2.91
CA MET A 282 16.81 -9.10 -2.07
C MET A 282 16.42 -8.82 -0.63
N ALA A 283 17.33 -9.12 0.29
CA ALA A 283 17.25 -8.66 1.67
C ALA A 283 17.66 -7.18 1.72
N ILE A 284 16.83 -6.35 2.33
CA ILE A 284 17.12 -4.92 2.57
C ILE A 284 17.76 -4.74 3.95
N SER A 285 17.26 -5.47 4.95
CA SER A 285 17.83 -5.46 6.30
C SER A 285 18.66 -6.72 6.57
N HIS A 286 19.64 -6.61 7.48
CA HIS A 286 20.51 -7.72 7.89
C HIS A 286 20.59 -7.83 9.41
N VAL A 287 19.46 -8.08 10.05
CA VAL A 287 19.40 -8.37 11.48
C VAL A 287 19.91 -9.79 11.72
N ASP A 288 20.60 -9.98 12.85
CA ASP A 288 20.98 -11.30 13.32
C ASP A 288 19.69 -12.07 13.67
N LEU A 289 19.30 -12.95 12.75
CA LEU A 289 18.10 -13.76 12.91
C LEU A 289 18.20 -14.65 14.16
N SER A 290 19.39 -14.90 14.72
CA SER A 290 19.57 -15.62 16.00
C SER A 290 18.97 -14.92 17.24
N THR A 291 18.49 -13.68 17.06
CA THR A 291 17.94 -12.81 18.11
C THR A 291 16.47 -12.48 17.86
N THR A 292 15.76 -12.03 18.89
CA THR A 292 14.39 -11.49 18.78
C THR A 292 14.39 -9.99 18.44
N GLU A 293 15.45 -9.47 17.83
CA GLU A 293 15.58 -8.04 17.48
C GLU A 293 15.19 -7.74 16.03
N GLY A 294 14.60 -8.68 15.30
CA GLY A 294 14.10 -8.43 13.95
C GLY A 294 13.01 -7.36 13.95
N GLY A 295 12.74 -6.80 12.78
CA GLY A 295 11.71 -5.77 12.64
C GLY A 295 10.41 -6.29 12.07
N HIS A 296 9.50 -5.37 11.80
CA HIS A 296 8.11 -5.61 11.42
C HIS A 296 7.62 -4.61 10.36
N ARG A 297 6.50 -4.99 9.72
CA ARG A 297 5.55 -4.09 9.04
C ARG A 297 6.17 -3.15 8.01
N PRO A 298 6.93 -3.66 7.02
CA PRO A 298 7.61 -2.80 6.08
C PRO A 298 6.60 -2.04 5.20
N GLY A 299 6.94 -0.81 4.85
CA GLY A 299 6.19 0.06 3.94
C GLY A 299 7.07 0.55 2.79
N LEU A 300 6.45 0.95 1.68
CA LEU A 300 7.10 1.41 0.46
C LEU A 300 6.57 2.78 0.07
N ALA A 301 7.47 3.67 -0.34
CA ALA A 301 7.09 4.96 -0.90
C ALA A 301 8.17 5.44 -1.86
N ARG A 302 7.80 5.98 -3.03
CA ARG A 302 8.75 6.37 -4.07
C ARG A 302 8.53 7.80 -4.54
N SER A 303 9.62 8.51 -4.79
CA SER A 303 9.62 9.78 -5.54
C SER A 303 10.82 9.81 -6.47
N GLY A 304 10.55 9.90 -7.78
CA GLY A 304 11.62 9.87 -8.79
C GLY A 304 12.34 8.52 -8.80
N ASP A 305 13.65 8.51 -8.64
CA ASP A 305 14.47 7.30 -8.59
C ASP A 305 14.74 6.81 -7.16
N THR A 306 14.21 7.51 -6.16
CA THR A 306 14.36 7.20 -4.74
C THR A 306 13.15 6.43 -4.22
N LEU A 307 13.39 5.21 -3.72
CA LEU A 307 12.44 4.41 -2.95
C LEU A 307 12.84 4.43 -1.47
N LEU A 308 11.90 4.78 -0.60
CA LEU A 308 12.04 4.63 0.84
C LEU A 308 11.32 3.36 1.29
N VAL A 309 12.05 2.54 2.05
CA VAL A 309 11.51 1.34 2.70
C VAL A 309 11.43 1.61 4.19
N SER A 310 10.25 1.93 4.69
CA SER A 310 10.01 2.13 6.12
C SER A 310 9.81 0.80 6.83
N TRP A 311 10.15 0.72 8.11
CA TRP A 311 9.82 -0.41 8.98
C TRP A 311 10.01 -0.02 10.43
N ASP A 312 9.61 -0.89 11.36
CA ASP A 312 9.94 -0.74 12.77
C ASP A 312 10.81 -1.88 13.29
N ARG A 313 11.79 -1.54 14.12
CA ARG A 313 12.65 -2.50 14.82
C ARG A 313 12.63 -2.18 16.30
N LEU A 314 12.14 -3.12 17.12
CA LEU A 314 11.96 -2.93 18.56
C LEU A 314 11.13 -1.67 18.89
N ASN A 315 10.03 -1.45 18.16
CA ASN A 315 9.18 -0.24 18.25
C ASN A 315 9.98 1.06 18.09
N THR A 316 10.99 1.05 17.23
CA THR A 316 11.71 2.26 16.79
C THR A 316 11.53 2.41 15.30
N VAL A 317 11.23 3.62 14.85
CA VAL A 317 11.04 3.98 13.45
C VAL A 317 12.38 3.91 12.71
N ARG A 318 12.40 3.13 11.63
CA ARG A 318 13.59 2.90 10.78
C ARG A 318 13.23 3.10 9.31
N LEU A 319 14.23 3.40 8.51
CA LEU A 319 14.09 3.38 7.05
C LEU A 319 15.38 2.97 6.34
N PHE A 320 15.23 2.51 5.11
CA PHE A 320 16.29 2.42 4.11
C PHE A 320 15.95 3.31 2.92
N GLU A 321 16.98 3.84 2.29
CA GLU A 321 16.86 4.44 0.97
C GLU A 321 17.38 3.44 -0.07
N VAL A 322 16.59 3.22 -1.11
CA VAL A 322 16.87 2.31 -2.22
C VAL A 322 16.86 3.14 -3.49
N GLN A 323 17.99 3.13 -4.19
CA GLN A 323 18.14 3.78 -5.48
C GLN A 323 17.66 2.82 -6.58
N LEU A 324 16.62 3.22 -7.32
CA LEU A 324 16.06 2.44 -8.41
C LEU A 324 16.71 2.80 -9.75
N ASP A 325 16.81 1.81 -10.65
CA ASP A 325 17.05 2.02 -12.07
C ASP A 325 15.69 2.18 -12.76
N THR A 326 15.18 3.42 -12.76
CA THR A 326 13.85 3.73 -13.32
C THR A 326 13.78 3.49 -14.83
N GLU A 327 14.89 3.66 -15.55
CA GLU A 327 14.97 3.32 -16.99
C GLU A 327 14.80 1.81 -17.20
N ALA A 328 15.45 0.97 -16.39
CA ALA A 328 15.25 -0.48 -16.45
C ALA A 328 13.82 -0.90 -16.09
N MET A 329 13.13 -0.10 -15.28
CA MET A 329 11.72 -0.28 -14.93
C MET A 329 10.74 0.24 -15.99
N GLY A 330 11.21 0.82 -17.09
CA GLY A 330 10.35 1.33 -18.17
C GLY A 330 9.83 2.76 -17.94
N ILE A 331 10.41 3.49 -16.99
CA ILE A 331 10.03 4.87 -16.69
C ILE A 331 10.89 5.82 -17.51
N GLU A 332 10.23 6.63 -18.34
CA GLU A 332 10.90 7.62 -19.19
C GLU A 332 11.51 8.77 -18.35
N PRO A 333 12.70 9.28 -18.71
CA PRO A 333 13.29 10.42 -18.01
C PRO A 333 12.37 11.64 -17.99
N GLY A 334 11.98 12.09 -16.79
CA GLY A 334 11.17 13.29 -16.59
C GLY A 334 9.66 13.06 -16.42
N SER A 335 9.19 11.81 -16.38
CA SER A 335 7.84 11.52 -15.88
C SER A 335 7.76 11.87 -14.40
N GLU A 336 6.80 12.71 -14.01
CA GLU A 336 6.49 12.99 -12.60
C GLU A 336 5.78 11.77 -12.01
N ASP A 337 6.56 10.84 -11.45
CA ASP A 337 6.02 9.58 -10.95
C ASP A 337 6.17 9.51 -9.43
N THR A 338 5.10 9.92 -8.75
CA THR A 338 4.94 9.86 -7.28
C THR A 338 4.41 8.50 -6.80
N GLY A 339 4.36 7.49 -7.68
CA GLY A 339 3.59 6.27 -7.44
C GLY A 339 2.08 6.49 -7.61
N TRP A 340 1.68 7.50 -8.40
CA TRP A 340 0.28 7.82 -8.71
C TRP A 340 0.17 8.31 -10.16
N PRO A 341 -0.89 7.92 -10.92
CA PRO A 341 -1.23 8.57 -12.17
C PRO A 341 -1.59 10.02 -11.88
N ASP A 342 -0.68 10.93 -12.20
CA ASP A 342 -0.92 12.35 -12.25
C ASP A 342 -2.28 12.60 -12.92
N GLY A 343 -3.26 13.02 -12.11
CA GLY A 343 -4.64 13.28 -12.56
C GLY A 343 -4.75 14.41 -13.61
N SER A 344 -3.62 14.84 -14.16
CA SER A 344 -3.45 15.86 -15.18
C SER A 344 -3.39 15.33 -16.62
N ASP A 345 -3.22 14.01 -16.86
CA ASP A 345 -3.08 13.50 -18.24
C ASP A 345 -4.17 12.50 -18.67
N ALA A 346 -5.36 12.57 -18.05
CA ALA A 346 -6.59 12.18 -18.73
C ALA A 346 -6.87 13.23 -19.82
N GLY A 347 -6.16 13.11 -20.96
CA GLY A 347 -6.33 13.92 -22.16
C GLY A 347 -7.77 13.88 -22.68
N PHE A 348 -8.66 14.64 -22.04
CA PHE A 348 -9.80 15.24 -22.71
C PHE A 348 -9.23 16.39 -23.53
N ASP A 349 -8.72 16.06 -24.72
CA ASP A 349 -8.65 16.99 -25.81
C ASP A 349 -10.08 17.54 -26.01
N GLU A 350 -10.35 18.72 -25.46
CA GLU A 350 -11.45 19.59 -25.89
C GLU A 350 -11.16 20.15 -27.30
N ASP A 351 -10.77 19.28 -28.24
CA ASP A 351 -10.73 19.60 -29.66
C ASP A 351 -12.12 19.38 -30.26
N SER A 352 -13.06 20.21 -29.80
CA SER A 352 -14.25 20.56 -30.59
C SER A 352 -14.22 22.04 -30.95
N GLY A 353 -13.24 22.36 -31.80
CA GLY A 353 -13.25 23.59 -32.58
C GLY A 353 -14.56 23.74 -33.37
N GLY A 354 -15.35 24.73 -32.94
CA GLY A 354 -15.85 25.83 -33.75
C GLY A 354 -16.57 25.55 -35.07
N GLY A 355 -17.83 26.00 -35.15
CA GLY A 355 -18.47 26.31 -36.45
C GLY A 355 -19.90 26.84 -36.37
N GLY A 356 -20.04 28.18 -36.42
CA GLY A 356 -21.25 28.92 -36.83
C GLY A 356 -22.27 29.16 -35.70
N GLY A 357 -22.51 30.38 -35.21
CA GLY A 357 -22.75 31.59 -35.97
C GLY A 357 -24.20 31.60 -36.45
N ASP A 358 -25.10 32.19 -35.65
CA ASP A 358 -26.04 33.18 -36.17
C ASP A 358 -26.72 33.95 -35.03
N GLU A 359 -26.60 35.26 -35.17
CA GLU A 359 -27.31 36.29 -34.43
C GLU A 359 -28.81 36.15 -34.69
N ASP A 360 -29.64 36.22 -33.65
CA ASP A 360 -30.86 37.00 -33.79
C ASP A 360 -31.40 37.50 -32.45
N ALA A 361 -31.63 38.80 -32.44
CA ALA A 361 -32.12 39.57 -31.32
C ALA A 361 -33.56 39.18 -30.94
N ARG A 362 -33.89 39.28 -29.65
CA ARG A 362 -35.05 40.08 -29.21
C ARG A 362 -35.07 40.31 -27.71
N ALA A 363 -35.18 41.59 -27.40
CA ALA A 363 -35.54 42.19 -26.14
C ALA A 363 -36.79 41.56 -25.50
N GLY A 364 -36.81 41.54 -24.17
CA GLY A 364 -37.99 41.23 -23.37
C GLY A 364 -37.74 41.52 -21.90
N ASP A 365 -38.01 42.77 -21.52
CA ASP A 365 -38.15 43.21 -20.12
C ASP A 365 -39.10 42.30 -19.34
N GLY A 366 -38.80 42.07 -18.06
CA GLY A 366 -39.73 41.35 -17.18
C GLY A 366 -39.26 41.28 -15.73
N ALA A 367 -39.57 42.32 -14.96
CA ALA A 367 -39.51 42.33 -13.50
C ALA A 367 -40.35 41.19 -12.88
N GLY A 368 -39.95 40.68 -11.71
CA GLY A 368 -40.80 39.80 -10.91
C GLY A 368 -40.16 39.30 -9.61
N CYS A 369 -40.67 39.80 -8.49
CA CYS A 369 -40.29 39.48 -7.11
C CYS A 369 -40.85 38.14 -6.59
N GLY A 370 -40.28 37.68 -5.47
CA GLY A 370 -40.93 36.82 -4.45
C GLY A 370 -40.63 35.32 -4.61
N CYS A 371 -40.25 34.55 -3.58
CA CYS A 371 -40.26 34.73 -2.12
C CYS A 371 -39.02 34.06 -1.52
#